data_AF-A0AA90PSI6-F1
#
_entry.id   AF-A0AA90PSI6-F1
#
_cell.length_a   1.000
_cell.length_b   1.000
_cell.length_c   1.000
_cell.angle_alpha   90.00
_cell.angle_beta   90.00
_cell.angle_gamma   90.00
#
_symmetry.space_group_name_H-M   'P 1'
#
loop_
_entity.id
_entity.type
_entity.pdbx_description
1 polymer ?
#
loop_
_entity_poly.entity_id
_entity_poly.type
_entity_poly.pdbx_seq_one_letter_code
_entity_poly.pdbx_strand_id
1 'polypeptide(L)'
;MNLAQIGGEIQKRRVEAGLLQEHVARFAGLSRVTINQLENGTLKELGYTRLKSVMDILGLDIETVQPSGMRSALAVAARSVSTSYKDVLTPDMLAEMLRSGEAPEKFHPHLMALLDETPLSVVVKAVSEAATPEVPAKKIMKNLRLWAKQWYVCRTVW
;
A
#
# COMPACT_ATOMS: atom_id res chain seq x y z
N MET A 1 -2.38 -5.43 -7.23
CA MET A 1 -2.68 -6.69 -7.94
C MET A 1 -2.33 -7.85 -7.02
N ASN A 2 -3.18 -8.87 -6.89
CA ASN A 2 -2.91 -10.07 -6.10
C ASN A 2 -2.54 -11.25 -7.01
N LEU A 3 -2.07 -12.38 -6.44
CA LEU A 3 -1.60 -13.54 -7.21
C LEU A 3 -2.68 -14.15 -8.12
N ALA A 4 -3.94 -14.15 -7.67
CA ALA A 4 -5.06 -14.65 -8.47
C ALA A 4 -5.30 -13.79 -9.72
N GLN A 5 -5.21 -12.46 -9.61
CA GLN A 5 -5.30 -11.56 -10.76
C GLN A 5 -4.15 -11.80 -11.74
N ILE A 6 -2.93 -11.98 -11.24
CA ILE A 6 -1.75 -12.31 -12.07
C ILE A 6 -1.97 -13.64 -12.80
N GLY A 7 -2.51 -14.65 -12.12
CA GLY A 7 -2.84 -15.94 -12.71
C GLY A 7 -3.81 -15.86 -13.89
N GLY A 8 -4.82 -14.99 -13.81
CA GLY A 8 -5.74 -14.73 -14.91
C GLY A 8 -5.05 -14.11 -16.14
N GLU A 9 -4.17 -13.13 -15.94
CA GLU A 9 -3.39 -12.53 -17.03
C GLU A 9 -2.41 -13.53 -17.67
N ILE A 10 -1.78 -14.38 -16.85
CA ILE A 10 -0.92 -15.48 -17.31
C ILE A 10 -1.72 -16.46 -18.18
N GLN A 11 -2.91 -16.87 -17.73
CA GLN A 11 -3.78 -17.77 -18.48
C GLN A 11 -4.14 -17.18 -19.84
N LYS A 12 -4.57 -15.92 -19.85
CA LYS A 12 -4.94 -15.20 -21.07
C LYS A 12 -3.78 -15.17 -22.07
N ARG A 13 -2.61 -14.71 -21.62
CA ARG A 13 -1.41 -14.62 -22.46
C ARG A 13 -0.94 -15.98 -22.96
N ARG A 14 -1.00 -17.03 -22.13
CA ARG A 14 -0.67 -18.41 -22.52
C ARG A 14 -1.58 -18.89 -23.66
N VAL A 15 -2.88 -18.67 -23.55
CA VAL A 15 -3.86 -19.08 -24.57
C VAL A 15 -3.66 -18.31 -25.87
N GLU A 16 -3.42 -16.99 -25.81
CA GLU A 16 -3.08 -16.17 -26.98
C GLU A 16 -1.81 -16.64 -27.69
N ALA A 17 -0.84 -17.17 -26.93
CA ALA A 17 0.40 -17.75 -27.47
C ALA A 17 0.23 -19.20 -27.99
N GLY A 18 -0.96 -19.80 -27.88
CA GLY A 18 -1.22 -21.18 -28.32
C GLY A 18 -0.53 -22.25 -27.47
N LEU A 19 -0.13 -21.93 -26.23
CA LEU A 19 0.61 -22.84 -25.36
C LEU A 19 -0.33 -23.63 -24.46
N LEU A 20 -0.03 -24.91 -24.22
CA LEU A 20 -0.66 -25.69 -23.16
C LEU A 20 -0.04 -25.36 -21.79
N GLN A 21 -0.77 -25.61 -20.70
CA GLN A 21 -0.24 -25.45 -19.34
C GLN A 21 1.05 -26.27 -19.13
N GLU A 22 1.15 -27.45 -19.76
CA GLU A 22 2.32 -28.30 -19.72
C GLU A 22 3.56 -27.69 -20.40
N HIS A 23 3.38 -26.92 -21.48
CA HIS A 23 4.49 -26.23 -22.14
C HIS A 23 5.12 -25.19 -21.20
N VAL A 24 4.27 -24.34 -20.60
CA VAL A 24 4.72 -23.31 -19.66
C VAL A 24 5.35 -23.94 -18.42
N ALA A 25 4.75 -25.01 -17.89
CA ALA A 25 5.28 -25.75 -16.75
C ALA A 25 6.69 -26.27 -17.03
N ARG A 26 6.88 -26.93 -18.18
CA ARG A 26 8.18 -27.47 -18.59
C ARG A 26 9.23 -26.37 -18.79
N PHE A 27 8.87 -25.27 -19.43
CA PHE A 27 9.78 -24.14 -19.66
C PHE A 27 10.17 -23.43 -18.36
N ALA A 28 9.25 -23.34 -17.40
CA ALA A 28 9.48 -22.69 -16.10
C ALA A 28 10.10 -23.61 -15.04
N GLY A 29 10.29 -24.91 -15.35
CA GLY A 29 10.72 -25.91 -14.36
C GLY A 29 9.70 -26.11 -13.24
N LEU A 30 8.41 -25.95 -13.53
CA LEU A 30 7.30 -26.10 -12.60
C LEU A 30 6.45 -27.33 -12.93
N SER A 31 5.62 -27.75 -11.98
CA SER A 31 4.62 -28.80 -12.25
C SER A 31 3.43 -28.23 -13.02
N ARG A 32 2.79 -29.05 -13.86
CA ARG A 32 1.51 -28.69 -14.51
C ARG A 32 0.45 -28.28 -13.49
N VAL A 33 0.43 -28.94 -12.33
CA VAL A 33 -0.50 -28.64 -11.22
C VAL A 33 -0.28 -27.21 -10.70
N THR A 34 0.97 -26.78 -10.57
CA THR A 34 1.31 -25.41 -10.13
C THR A 34 0.78 -24.36 -11.12
N ILE A 35 0.96 -24.57 -12.43
CA ILE A 35 0.41 -23.68 -13.46
C ILE A 35 -1.11 -23.68 -13.42
N ASN A 36 -1.74 -24.84 -13.27
CA ASN A 36 -3.19 -24.95 -13.17
C ASN A 36 -3.75 -24.19 -11.95
N GLN A 37 -3.12 -24.34 -10.78
CA GLN A 37 -3.54 -23.64 -9.56
C GLN A 37 -3.30 -22.14 -9.65
N LEU A 38 -2.21 -21.71 -10.29
CA LEU A 38 -1.91 -20.31 -10.56
C LEU A 38 -3.00 -19.68 -11.43
N GLU A 39 -3.29 -20.29 -12.58
CA GLU A 39 -4.30 -19.80 -13.54
C GLU A 39 -5.72 -19.78 -12.94
N ASN A 40 -6.04 -20.71 -12.04
CA ASN A 40 -7.34 -20.78 -11.36
C ASN A 40 -7.40 -19.97 -10.05
N GLY A 41 -6.33 -19.26 -9.67
CA GLY A 41 -6.27 -18.46 -8.44
C GLY A 41 -6.36 -19.25 -7.13
N THR A 42 -6.12 -20.57 -7.17
CA THR A 42 -6.12 -21.45 -5.99
C THR A 42 -4.74 -21.63 -5.38
N LEU A 43 -3.69 -21.18 -6.07
CA LEU A 43 -2.33 -21.20 -5.56
C LEU A 43 -2.15 -20.15 -4.45
N LYS A 44 -1.81 -20.60 -3.24
CA LYS A 44 -1.63 -19.71 -2.08
C LYS A 44 -0.41 -18.80 -2.23
N GLU A 45 0.69 -19.34 -2.73
CA GLU A 45 1.96 -18.64 -2.84
C GLU A 45 2.78 -19.18 -4.01
N LEU A 46 3.50 -18.28 -4.67
CA LEU A 46 4.56 -18.61 -5.60
C LEU A 46 5.71 -17.62 -5.40
N GLY A 47 6.90 -18.13 -5.09
CA GLY A 47 8.08 -17.27 -4.92
C GLY A 47 8.37 -16.43 -6.18
N TYR A 48 8.83 -15.19 -5.97
CA TYR A 48 9.03 -14.21 -7.04
C TYR A 48 9.81 -14.77 -8.23
N THR A 49 10.93 -15.47 -8.00
CA THR A 49 11.76 -16.04 -9.09
C THR A 49 10.99 -17.02 -9.98
N ARG A 50 10.11 -17.84 -9.39
CA ARG A 50 9.30 -18.80 -10.13
C ARG A 50 8.18 -18.11 -10.90
N LEU A 51 7.53 -17.13 -10.27
CA LEU A 51 6.52 -16.31 -10.94
C LEU A 51 7.13 -15.55 -12.12
N LYS A 52 8.29 -14.91 -11.90
CA LYS A 52 9.03 -14.18 -12.93
C LYS A 52 9.43 -15.10 -14.09
N SER A 53 9.91 -16.32 -13.82
CA SER A 53 10.22 -17.30 -14.87
C SER A 53 9.01 -17.58 -15.76
N VAL A 54 7.82 -17.79 -15.18
CA VAL A 54 6.58 -17.97 -15.95
C VAL A 54 6.25 -16.74 -16.79
N MET A 55 6.39 -15.55 -16.20
CA MET A 55 6.12 -14.29 -16.89
C MET A 55 7.09 -14.03 -18.05
N ASP A 56 8.39 -14.29 -17.85
CA ASP A 56 9.43 -14.12 -18.86
C ASP A 56 9.18 -15.01 -20.10
N ILE A 57 8.74 -16.26 -19.89
CA ILE A 57 8.35 -17.18 -20.97
C ILE A 57 7.20 -16.62 -21.81
N LEU A 58 6.28 -15.90 -21.17
CA LEU A 58 5.10 -15.33 -21.80
C LEU A 58 5.33 -13.88 -22.29
N GLY A 59 6.51 -13.32 -22.07
CA GLY A 59 6.84 -11.93 -22.40
C GLY A 59 6.01 -10.92 -21.60
N LEU A 60 5.72 -11.22 -20.34
CA LEU A 60 5.01 -10.34 -19.40
C LEU A 60 6.01 -9.69 -18.43
N ASP A 61 5.72 -8.45 -18.01
CA ASP A 61 6.50 -7.75 -16.99
C ASP A 61 5.58 -7.19 -15.88
N ILE A 62 6.15 -6.93 -14.71
CA ILE A 62 5.46 -6.27 -13.59
C ILE A 62 5.93 -4.82 -13.52
N GLU A 63 5.05 -3.91 -13.91
CA GLU A 63 5.29 -2.49 -13.70
C GLU A 63 4.73 -2.02 -12.36
N THR A 64 5.51 -1.23 -11.63
CA THR A 64 5.02 -0.52 -10.45
C THR A 64 4.24 0.71 -10.89
N VAL A 65 2.92 0.62 -10.83
CA VAL A 65 2.04 1.75 -11.16
C VAL A 65 1.67 2.47 -9.85
N GLN A 66 1.80 3.80 -9.84
CA GLN A 66 1.13 4.61 -8.83
C GLN A 66 -0.36 4.64 -9.16
N PRO A 67 -1.26 4.09 -8.33
CA PRO A 67 -2.68 4.07 -8.67
C PRO A 67 -3.19 5.49 -8.90
N SER A 68 -3.49 5.82 -10.15
CA SER A 68 -4.06 7.09 -10.56
C SER A 68 -5.56 7.07 -10.29
N GLY A 69 -5.97 7.67 -9.18
CA GLY A 69 -7.34 7.68 -8.71
C GLY A 69 -7.38 7.46 -7.21
N MET A 70 -7.09 8.51 -6.45
CA MET A 70 -7.01 8.41 -4.99
C MET A 70 -8.23 9.07 -4.35
N ARG A 71 -8.97 8.28 -3.57
CA ARG A 71 -9.53 8.84 -2.33
C ARG A 71 -8.35 9.44 -1.59
N SER A 72 -8.37 10.76 -1.34
CA SER A 72 -7.32 11.46 -0.58
C SER A 72 -6.96 10.66 0.67
N ALA A 73 -5.70 10.26 0.80
CA ALA A 73 -5.22 9.53 1.97
C ALA A 73 -5.29 10.41 3.22
N LEU A 74 -5.08 11.72 3.06
CA LEU A 74 -5.39 12.72 4.07
C LEU A 74 -6.87 12.67 4.47
N ALA A 75 -7.80 12.57 3.52
CA ALA A 75 -9.22 12.46 3.83
C ALA A 75 -9.59 11.15 4.52
N VAL A 76 -8.96 10.04 4.13
CA VAL A 76 -9.15 8.75 4.81
C VAL A 76 -8.63 8.84 6.26
N ALA A 77 -7.43 9.38 6.46
CA ALA A 77 -6.82 9.54 7.78
C ALA A 77 -7.62 10.50 8.68
N ALA A 78 -7.98 11.69 8.17
CA ALA A 78 -8.74 12.68 8.91
C ALA A 78 -10.12 12.13 9.34
N ARG A 79 -10.78 11.38 8.45
CA ARG A 79 -12.05 10.72 8.76
C ARG A 79 -11.91 9.61 9.79
N SER A 80 -10.85 8.79 9.74
CA SER A 80 -10.68 7.67 10.67
C SER A 80 -10.46 8.14 12.11
N VAL A 81 -9.80 9.28 12.29
CA VAL A 81 -9.48 9.82 13.62
C VAL A 81 -10.54 10.76 14.18
N SER A 82 -11.55 11.15 13.39
CA SER A 82 -12.64 12.05 13.79
C SER A 82 -13.93 11.31 14.20
N THR A 83 -13.90 9.99 14.36
CA THR A 83 -15.10 9.17 14.60
C THR A 83 -15.68 9.32 16.01
N SER A 84 -14.86 9.71 16.99
CA SER A 84 -15.24 9.74 18.41
C SER A 84 -15.18 11.13 19.06
N TYR A 85 -14.77 12.16 18.31
CA TYR A 85 -14.53 13.49 18.84
C TYR A 85 -15.53 14.52 18.30
N LYS A 86 -15.85 15.53 19.13
CA LYS A 86 -16.79 16.60 18.79
C LYS A 86 -16.25 17.53 17.71
N ASP A 87 -14.95 17.78 17.71
CA ASP A 87 -14.28 18.61 16.72
C ASP A 87 -13.96 17.79 15.47
N VAL A 88 -14.38 18.26 14.30
CA VAL A 88 -14.10 17.57 13.04
C VAL A 88 -12.69 17.97 12.57
N LEU A 89 -11.80 16.99 12.44
CA LEU A 89 -10.51 17.21 11.79
C LEU A 89 -10.66 17.07 10.28
N THR A 90 -10.43 18.15 9.53
CA THR A 90 -10.48 18.14 8.06
C THR A 90 -9.14 17.69 7.45
N PRO A 91 -9.13 17.26 6.17
CA PRO A 91 -7.91 16.85 5.50
C PRO A 91 -6.85 17.97 5.43
N ASP A 92 -7.29 19.20 5.17
CA ASP A 92 -6.40 20.37 5.06
C ASP A 92 -5.80 20.75 6.41
N MET A 93 -6.59 20.69 7.48
CA MET A 93 -6.12 20.92 8.85
C MET A 93 -5.10 19.86 9.25
N LEU A 94 -5.36 18.59 8.92
CA LEU A 94 -4.40 17.52 9.14
C LEU A 94 -3.12 17.78 8.35
N ALA A 95 -3.21 18.11 7.07
CA ALA A 95 -2.04 18.41 6.23
C ALA A 95 -1.21 19.56 6.80
N GLU A 96 -1.84 20.61 7.30
CA GLU A 96 -1.16 21.75 7.89
C GLU A 96 -0.43 21.37 9.18
N MET A 97 -1.09 20.67 10.10
CA MET A 97 -0.45 20.18 11.33
C MET A 97 0.73 19.24 11.02
N LEU A 98 0.57 18.35 10.03
CA LEU A 98 1.64 17.46 9.58
C LEU A 98 2.87 18.25 9.07
N ARG A 99 2.65 19.32 8.29
CA ARG A 99 3.71 20.17 7.74
C ARG A 99 4.38 21.06 8.79
N SER A 100 3.58 21.77 9.59
CA SER A 100 4.08 22.71 10.60
C SER A 100 4.74 21.97 11.77
N GLY A 101 4.21 20.80 12.13
CA GLY A 101 4.57 20.09 13.36
C GLY A 101 3.88 20.68 14.61
N GLU A 102 3.03 21.68 14.42
CA GLU A 102 2.23 22.27 15.50
C GLU A 102 0.93 21.48 15.67
N ALA A 103 0.66 21.06 16.90
CA ALA A 103 -0.51 20.28 17.27
C ALA A 103 -1.30 21.04 18.34
N PRO A 104 -2.43 21.70 18.00
CA PRO A 104 -3.31 22.32 18.98
C PRO A 104 -3.85 21.28 19.96
N GLU A 105 -3.94 21.62 21.24
CA GLU A 105 -4.35 20.69 22.32
C GLU A 105 -5.69 19.99 22.03
N LYS A 106 -6.65 20.72 21.47
CA LYS A 106 -7.96 20.17 21.06
C LYS A 106 -7.87 19.01 20.06
N PHE A 107 -6.78 18.91 19.29
CA PHE A 107 -6.56 17.85 18.31
C PHE A 107 -5.55 16.79 18.76
N HIS A 108 -4.95 16.90 19.95
CA HIS A 108 -4.04 15.87 20.46
C HIS A 108 -4.67 14.46 20.44
N PRO A 109 -5.93 14.26 20.89
CA PRO A 109 -6.53 12.93 20.86
C PRO A 109 -6.66 12.35 19.44
N HIS A 110 -6.90 13.20 18.44
CA HIS A 110 -6.98 12.80 17.03
C HIS A 110 -5.62 12.39 16.49
N LEU A 111 -4.58 13.16 16.81
CA LEU A 111 -3.21 12.91 16.34
C LEU A 111 -2.59 11.70 17.06
N MET A 112 -2.94 11.44 18.32
CA MET A 112 -2.60 10.20 19.02
C MET A 112 -3.25 8.99 18.33
N ALA A 113 -4.57 9.05 18.05
CA ALA A 113 -5.27 8.00 17.31
C ALA A 113 -4.71 7.80 15.89
N LEU A 114 -4.23 8.87 15.24
CA LEU A 114 -3.53 8.79 13.95
C LEU A 114 -2.26 7.93 14.07
N LEU A 115 -1.49 8.11 15.13
CA LEU A 115 -0.22 7.41 15.33
C LEU A 115 -0.40 5.96 15.80
N ASP A 116 -1.38 5.71 16.67
CA ASP A 116 -1.59 4.40 17.28
C ASP A 116 -2.53 3.49 16.47
N GLU A 117 -3.62 4.03 15.93
CA GLU A 117 -4.73 3.22 15.41
C GLU A 117 -4.79 3.22 13.88
N THR A 118 -4.30 4.26 13.22
CA THR A 118 -4.39 4.36 11.75
C THR A 118 -3.39 3.40 11.08
N PRO A 119 -3.79 2.63 10.05
CA PRO A 119 -2.86 1.78 9.31
C PRO A 119 -1.66 2.56 8.77
N LEU A 120 -0.43 2.05 8.92
CA LEU A 120 0.80 2.75 8.46
C LEU A 120 0.76 3.08 6.98
N SER A 121 0.17 2.21 6.18
CA SER A 121 0.02 2.45 4.74
C SER A 121 -0.81 3.70 4.44
N VAL A 122 -1.80 4.02 5.28
CA VAL A 122 -2.59 5.26 5.16
C VAL A 122 -1.77 6.44 5.65
N VAL A 123 -1.08 6.32 6.79
CA VAL A 123 -0.24 7.41 7.33
C VAL A 123 0.87 7.79 6.35
N VAL A 124 1.61 6.82 5.79
CA VAL A 124 2.67 7.07 4.80
C VAL A 124 2.12 7.75 3.55
N LYS A 125 0.95 7.34 3.06
CA LYS A 125 0.31 8.00 1.91
C LYS A 125 -0.12 9.43 2.24
N ALA A 126 -0.70 9.66 3.42
CA ALA A 126 -1.09 11.00 3.88
C ALA A 126 0.13 11.92 4.05
N VAL A 127 1.26 11.39 4.52
CA VAL A 127 2.53 12.14 4.60
C VAL A 127 3.04 12.50 3.21
N SER A 128 3.02 11.55 2.26
CA SER A 128 3.41 11.83 0.87
C SER A 128 2.49 12.84 0.19
N GLU A 129 1.19 12.80 0.50
CA GLU A 129 0.19 13.73 -0.03
C GLU A 129 0.30 15.13 0.60
N ALA A 130 0.65 15.23 1.89
CA ALA A 130 0.84 16.50 2.58
C ALA A 130 2.16 17.20 2.23
N ALA A 131 3.13 16.46 1.69
CA ALA A 131 4.45 16.96 1.38
C ALA A 131 4.42 17.98 0.23
N THR A 132 5.19 19.04 0.38
CA THR A 132 5.40 20.08 -0.64
C THR A 132 6.89 20.22 -0.94
N PRO A 133 7.30 20.95 -2.00
CA PRO A 133 8.71 21.23 -2.25
C PRO A 133 9.43 21.89 -1.06
N GLU A 134 8.73 22.72 -0.29
CA GLU A 134 9.25 23.44 0.88
C GLU A 134 9.28 22.56 2.13
N VAL A 135 8.32 21.63 2.25
CA VAL A 135 8.19 20.73 3.40
C VAL A 135 8.19 19.27 2.92
N PRO A 136 9.39 18.65 2.80
CA PRO A 136 9.49 17.29 2.29
C PRO A 136 8.93 16.28 3.30
N ALA A 137 8.46 15.13 2.80
CA ALA A 137 7.92 14.03 3.59
C ALA A 137 8.84 13.60 4.77
N LYS A 138 10.16 13.69 4.60
CA LYS A 138 11.15 13.42 5.65
C LYS A 138 11.01 14.35 6.85
N LYS A 139 10.70 15.64 6.63
CA LYS A 139 10.45 16.62 7.69
C LYS A 139 9.14 16.31 8.41
N ILE A 140 8.08 16.02 7.66
CA ILE A 140 6.79 15.60 8.23
C ILE A 140 6.97 14.36 9.11
N MET A 141 7.66 13.33 8.63
CA MET A 141 7.93 12.11 9.41
C MET A 141 8.76 12.37 10.67
N LYS A 142 9.59 13.42 10.69
CA LYS A 142 10.26 13.86 11.92
C LYS A 142 9.25 14.41 12.93
N ASN A 143 8.27 15.21 12.47
CA ASN A 143 7.20 15.74 13.33
C ASN A 143 6.38 14.60 13.96
N LEU A 144 5.99 13.59 13.18
CA LEU A 144 5.25 12.41 13.69
C LEU A 144 6.01 11.70 14.82
N ARG A 145 7.32 11.50 14.65
CA ARG A 145 8.17 10.87 15.67
C ARG A 145 8.30 11.71 16.95
N LEU A 146 8.37 13.03 16.80
CA LEU A 146 8.39 13.94 17.94
C LEU A 146 7.09 13.86 18.74
N TRP A 147 5.94 13.89 18.05
CA TRP A 147 4.64 13.72 18.66
C TRP A 147 4.47 12.35 19.33
N ALA A 148 4.87 11.27 18.63
CA ALA A 148 4.84 9.92 19.17
C ALA A 148 5.60 9.81 20.50
N LYS A 149 6.80 10.40 20.55
CA LYS A 149 7.60 10.47 21.78
C LYS A 149 6.97 11.36 22.85
N GLN A 150 6.43 12.52 22.46
CA GLN A 150 5.83 13.49 23.37
C GLN A 150 4.57 12.94 24.06
N TRP A 151 3.75 12.20 23.33
CA TRP A 151 2.49 11.67 23.80
C TRP A 151 2.55 10.19 24.22
N TYR A 152 3.75 9.61 24.26
CA TYR A 152 3.98 8.22 24.67
C TYR A 152 3.05 7.22 23.95
N VAL A 153 2.94 7.36 22.63
CA VAL A 153 2.08 6.50 21.82
C VAL A 153 2.53 5.03 21.94
N CYS A 154 1.57 4.11 21.95
CA CYS A 154 1.83 2.70 22.22
C CYS A 154 2.56 2.00 21.07
N ARG A 155 2.38 2.47 19.83
CA ARG A 155 2.94 1.84 18.64
C ARG A 155 4.45 2.04 18.53
N THR A 156 5.21 0.95 18.54
CA THR A 156 6.70 0.95 18.61
C THR A 156 7.43 1.26 17.30
N VAL A 157 6.73 1.74 16.26
CA VAL A 157 7.30 1.92 14.91
C VAL A 157 7.82 3.33 14.64
N TRP A 158 7.61 4.24 15.60
CA TRP A 158 7.94 5.67 15.49
C TRP A 158 9.34 5.97 16.03
#